data_AF-A0A9W6EQK5-F1
#
_entry.id   AF-A0A9W6EQK5-F1
#
_cell.length_a   1.000
_cell.length_b   1.000
_cell.length_c   1.000
_cell.angle_alpha   90.00
_cell.angle_beta   90.00
_cell.angle_gamma   90.00
#
_symmetry.space_group_name_H-M   'P 1'
#
loop_
_entity.id
_entity.type
_entity.pdbx_description
1 polymer ?
#
loop_
_entity_poly.entity_id
_entity_poly.type
_entity_poly.pdbx_seq_one_letter_code
_entity_poly.pdbx_strand_id
1 'polypeptide(L)'
;MSAIQIPPETWRHLLRSLLRECSYLPDPVARVTFHAQILQRFRRYTQKKETDQHRLLLLRKSATHQLSLLRRANEGYTKPLEKVLQQAYGRRGRRRQELIQALVTPADAVDALKAADAQTVAPEAPEMFEDGWRPPSVMVDLLKAQNRNSMITTLNAGYYTKQVEPVVPAENIWGKPLAPSRRRNIRRKWYNQTLHNLFPPLPDSELKVLEGLMSGIIPWAPPNRRKAVGTSPTPESTLDAGFLTEGPQKGDTFENYVDGRPHNITRRFMQRLWKRISCLVPRVNWDTRSGKPAFTWDVLYSGPKLALKLDESTASELFAGIDANGRIIKEQPKEASG
;
A
#
# COMPACT_ATOMS: atom_id res chain seq x y z
N MET A 1 35.67 -28.29 0.76
CA MET A 1 34.97 -27.00 0.93
C MET A 1 34.24 -27.03 2.26
N SER A 2 34.72 -26.29 3.26
CA SER A 2 34.08 -26.26 4.58
C SER A 2 32.66 -25.71 4.47
N ALA A 3 31.68 -26.44 4.98
CA ALA A 3 30.31 -25.94 5.04
C ALA A 3 30.30 -24.65 5.87
N ILE A 4 29.88 -23.54 5.27
CA ILE A 4 29.76 -22.24 5.95
C ILE A 4 28.63 -22.36 6.97
N GLN A 5 28.98 -22.77 8.19
CA GLN A 5 28.05 -22.80 9.30
C GLN A 5 27.86 -21.37 9.81
N ILE A 6 26.62 -20.87 9.79
CA ILE A 6 26.28 -19.55 10.30
C ILE A 6 26.12 -19.66 11.82
N PRO A 7 26.94 -18.97 12.64
CA PRO A 7 26.85 -19.11 14.09
C PRO A 7 25.51 -18.57 14.61
N PRO A 8 24.92 -19.20 15.64
CA PRO A 8 23.59 -18.85 16.16
C PRO A 8 23.50 -17.42 16.67
N GLU A 9 24.63 -16.87 17.14
CA GLU A 9 24.74 -15.49 17.61
C GLU A 9 24.40 -14.48 16.52
N THR A 10 24.82 -14.73 15.27
CA THR A 10 24.53 -13.82 14.15
C THR A 10 23.04 -13.66 13.92
N TRP A 11 22.26 -14.73 14.08
CA TRP A 11 20.80 -14.67 13.98
C TRP A 11 20.18 -13.87 15.13
N ARG A 12 20.71 -13.98 16.35
CA ARG A 12 20.27 -13.19 17.51
C ARG A 12 20.58 -11.71 17.31
N HIS A 13 21.78 -11.37 16.84
CA HIS A 13 22.16 -9.99 16.52
C HIS A 13 21.29 -9.42 15.40
N LEU A 14 21.04 -10.21 14.35
CA LEU A 14 20.20 -9.80 13.24
C LEU A 14 18.76 -9.55 13.71
N LEU A 15 18.17 -10.46 14.50
CA LEU A 15 16.84 -10.27 15.09
C LEU A 15 16.78 -9.00 15.94
N ARG A 16 17.72 -8.81 16.87
CA ARG A 16 17.76 -7.62 17.73
C ARG A 16 17.88 -6.34 16.92
N SER A 17 18.74 -6.33 15.90
CA SER A 17 18.92 -5.16 15.03
C SER A 17 17.65 -4.85 14.25
N LEU A 18 16.98 -5.85 13.65
CA LEU A 18 15.70 -5.67 12.98
C LEU A 18 14.63 -5.09 13.92
N LEU A 19 14.46 -5.65 15.12
CA LEU A 19 13.46 -5.18 16.07
C LEU A 19 13.75 -3.74 16.55
N ARG A 20 15.04 -3.39 16.71
CA ARG A 20 15.46 -2.02 17.02
C ARG A 20 15.10 -1.05 15.88
N GLU A 21 15.44 -1.39 14.64
CA GLU A 21 15.09 -0.55 13.49
C GLU A 21 13.56 -0.43 13.33
N CYS A 22 12.81 -1.48 13.60
CA CYS A 22 11.34 -1.40 13.62
C CYS A 22 10.85 -0.39 14.64
N SER A 23 11.44 -0.31 15.83
CA SER A 23 11.02 0.66 16.87
C SER A 23 11.24 2.12 16.47
N TYR A 24 12.17 2.37 15.55
CA TYR A 24 12.49 3.71 15.03
C TYR A 24 11.66 4.11 13.79
N LEU A 25 10.75 3.26 13.33
CA LEU A 25 9.89 3.63 12.21
C LEU A 25 8.96 4.80 12.60
N PRO A 26 8.81 5.81 11.72
CA PRO A 26 7.99 6.98 12.05
C PRO A 26 6.51 6.65 12.21
N ASP A 27 5.99 5.72 11.40
CA ASP A 27 4.59 5.35 11.38
C ASP A 27 4.24 4.30 12.45
N PRO A 28 3.20 4.51 13.27
CA PRO A 28 2.84 3.60 14.36
C PRO A 28 2.31 2.25 13.87
N VAL A 29 1.56 2.22 12.76
CA VAL A 29 1.04 0.97 12.19
C VAL A 29 2.21 0.13 11.68
N ALA A 30 3.13 0.73 10.91
CA ALA A 30 4.32 0.09 10.40
C ALA A 30 5.18 -0.51 11.52
N ARG A 31 5.37 0.22 12.63
CA ARG A 31 6.09 -0.28 13.82
C ARG A 31 5.54 -1.63 14.29
N VAL A 32 4.24 -1.68 14.56
CA VAL A 32 3.56 -2.88 15.09
C VAL A 32 3.60 -4.00 14.05
N THR A 33 3.29 -3.70 12.80
CA THR A 33 3.18 -4.73 11.75
C THR A 33 4.51 -5.38 11.44
N PHE A 34 5.58 -4.59 11.29
CA PHE A 34 6.89 -5.16 10.97
C PHE A 34 7.47 -5.91 12.17
N HIS A 35 7.27 -5.40 13.39
CA HIS A 35 7.67 -6.09 14.60
C HIS A 35 7.04 -7.48 14.70
N ALA A 36 5.71 -7.57 14.52
CA ALA A 36 4.99 -8.84 14.53
C ALA A 36 5.43 -9.78 13.39
N GLN A 37 5.57 -9.25 12.16
CA GLN A 37 5.99 -10.04 11.00
C GLN A 37 7.40 -10.63 11.16
N ILE A 38 8.36 -9.85 11.67
CA ILE A 38 9.72 -10.30 11.92
C ILE A 38 9.72 -11.39 12.99
N LEU A 39 9.04 -11.18 14.12
CA LEU A 39 8.94 -12.20 15.16
C LEU A 39 8.32 -13.50 14.65
N GLN A 40 7.20 -13.40 13.91
CA GLN A 40 6.54 -14.57 13.33
C GLN A 40 7.47 -15.31 12.37
N ARG A 41 8.23 -14.59 11.54
CA ARG A 41 9.18 -15.18 10.61
C ARG A 41 10.28 -15.93 11.34
N PHE A 42 10.91 -15.33 12.34
CA PHE A 42 11.96 -16.00 13.12
C PHE A 42 11.41 -17.20 13.88
N ARG A 43 10.27 -17.07 14.56
CA ARG A 43 9.60 -18.18 15.27
C ARG A 43 9.27 -19.36 14.35
N ARG A 44 8.81 -19.09 13.12
CA ARG A 44 8.51 -20.13 12.12
C ARG A 44 9.73 -20.96 11.75
N TYR A 45 10.91 -20.34 11.67
CA TYR A 45 12.15 -21.03 11.31
C TYR A 45 12.89 -21.62 12.51
N THR A 46 12.68 -21.13 13.73
CA THR A 46 13.20 -21.78 14.94
C THR A 46 12.50 -23.11 15.24
N GLN A 47 11.23 -23.26 14.86
CA GLN A 47 10.46 -24.50 15.08
C GLN A 47 10.80 -25.61 14.06
N LYS A 48 11.46 -25.28 12.95
CA LYS A 48 11.85 -26.27 11.93
C LYS A 48 13.18 -26.91 12.33
N LYS A 49 13.15 -28.21 12.64
CA LYS A 49 14.32 -28.99 13.08
C LYS A 49 15.40 -29.12 12.00
N GLU A 50 15.00 -29.21 10.73
CA GLU A 50 15.92 -29.37 9.60
C GLU A 50 15.67 -28.27 8.57
N THR A 51 16.70 -27.50 8.26
CA THR A 51 16.68 -26.53 7.18
C THR A 51 17.97 -26.61 6.39
N ASP A 52 17.85 -26.77 5.07
CA ASP A 52 18.98 -26.80 4.16
C ASP A 52 19.91 -25.58 4.35
N GLN A 53 21.22 -25.79 4.25
CA GLN A 53 22.22 -24.72 4.38
C GLN A 53 22.00 -23.61 3.36
N HIS A 54 21.70 -23.99 2.11
CA HIS A 54 21.35 -23.03 1.05
C HIS A 54 20.14 -22.17 1.43
N ARG A 55 19.14 -22.78 2.07
CA ARG A 55 17.95 -22.05 2.55
C ARG A 55 18.30 -21.09 3.68
N LEU A 56 19.18 -21.47 4.60
CA LEU A 56 19.68 -20.57 5.66
C LEU A 56 20.40 -19.34 5.08
N LEU A 57 21.22 -19.52 4.03
CA LEU A 57 21.89 -18.41 3.34
C LEU A 57 20.87 -17.45 2.69
N LEU A 58 19.84 -17.98 2.02
CA LEU A 58 18.77 -17.16 1.43
C LEU A 58 17.98 -16.39 2.50
N LEU A 59 17.72 -17.02 3.65
CA LEU A 59 17.04 -16.39 4.77
C LEU A 59 17.87 -15.24 5.36
N ARG A 60 19.19 -15.46 5.52
CA ARG A 60 20.12 -14.44 6.00
C ARG A 60 20.15 -13.26 5.03
N LYS A 61 20.34 -13.52 3.73
CA LYS A 61 20.34 -12.50 2.68
C LYS A 61 19.03 -11.70 2.66
N SER A 62 17.90 -12.37 2.81
CA SER A 62 16.60 -11.71 2.89
C SER A 62 16.47 -10.83 4.13
N ALA A 63 16.97 -11.28 5.27
CA ALA A 63 16.89 -10.56 6.54
C ALA A 63 17.86 -9.36 6.59
N THR A 64 19.07 -9.49 6.04
CA THR A 64 20.00 -8.35 5.89
C THR A 64 19.46 -7.31 4.91
N HIS A 65 18.84 -7.74 3.81
CA HIS A 65 18.17 -6.83 2.88
C HIS A 65 16.99 -6.11 3.55
N GLN A 66 16.21 -6.80 4.39
CA GLN A 66 15.14 -6.19 5.17
C GLN A 66 15.68 -5.17 6.19
N LEU A 67 16.79 -5.48 6.86
CA LEU A 67 17.47 -4.58 7.77
C LEU A 67 17.95 -3.32 7.05
N SER A 68 18.60 -3.49 5.90
CA SER A 68 19.08 -2.38 5.07
C SER A 68 17.93 -1.48 4.59
N LEU A 69 16.79 -2.07 4.24
CA LEU A 69 15.57 -1.34 3.90
C LEU A 69 15.04 -0.53 5.08
N LEU A 70 14.96 -1.11 6.27
CA LEU A 70 14.47 -0.43 7.48
C LEU A 70 15.40 0.71 7.90
N ARG A 71 16.72 0.51 7.85
CA ARG A 71 17.72 1.55 8.14
C ARG A 71 17.55 2.76 7.22
N ARG A 72 17.51 2.53 5.90
CA ARG A 72 17.29 3.61 4.93
C ARG A 72 15.94 4.29 5.11
N ALA A 73 14.89 3.55 5.43
CA ALA A 73 13.59 4.13 5.74
C ALA A 73 13.66 5.06 6.97
N ASN A 74 14.36 4.63 8.01
CA ASN A 74 14.56 5.42 9.23
C ASN A 74 15.44 6.64 8.99
N GLU A 75 16.45 6.55 8.13
CA GLU A 75 17.32 7.67 7.70
C GLU A 75 16.57 8.72 6.87
N GLY A 76 15.36 8.40 6.39
CA GLY A 76 14.50 9.33 5.67
C GLY A 76 14.60 9.24 4.16
N TYR A 77 15.15 8.15 3.61
CA TYR A 77 15.05 7.88 2.19
C TYR A 77 13.58 7.62 1.82
N THR A 78 13.06 8.37 0.84
CA THR A 78 11.64 8.36 0.49
C THR A 78 11.15 7.00 -0.02
N LYS A 79 11.83 6.42 -1.02
CA LYS A 79 11.42 5.16 -1.66
C LYS A 79 11.42 3.97 -0.68
N PRO A 80 12.47 3.76 0.15
CA PRO A 80 12.45 2.74 1.18
C PRO A 80 11.31 2.94 2.19
N LEU A 81 11.09 4.17 2.65
CA LEU A 81 10.02 4.47 3.62
C LEU A 81 8.63 4.25 3.03
N GLU A 82 8.38 4.71 1.80
CA GLU A 82 7.13 4.47 1.08
C GLU A 82 6.89 2.96 0.90
N LYS A 83 7.93 2.19 0.57
CA LYS A 83 7.85 0.73 0.47
C LYS A 83 7.49 0.06 1.80
N VAL A 84 8.05 0.53 2.92
CA VAL A 84 7.68 0.06 4.27
C VAL A 84 6.18 0.32 4.50
N LEU A 85 5.73 1.55 4.26
CA LEU A 85 4.34 1.92 4.50
C LEU A 85 3.37 1.16 3.59
N GLN A 86 3.70 0.99 2.31
CA GLN A 86 2.92 0.15 1.38
C GLN A 86 2.81 -1.30 1.86
N GLN A 87 3.86 -1.87 2.49
CA GLN A 87 3.78 -3.20 3.09
C GLN A 87 2.93 -3.22 4.37
N ALA A 88 3.06 -2.20 5.22
CA ALA A 88 2.30 -2.05 6.46
C ALA A 88 0.80 -1.92 6.20
N TYR A 89 0.40 -1.09 5.24
CA TYR A 89 -1.01 -0.89 4.84
C TYR A 89 -1.48 -1.85 3.74
N GLY A 90 -0.77 -2.97 3.53
CA GLY A 90 -1.23 -4.04 2.63
C GLY A 90 -1.40 -3.65 1.16
N ARG A 91 -0.63 -2.68 0.65
CA ARG A 91 -0.51 -2.40 -0.80
C ARG A 91 0.51 -3.33 -1.48
N ARG A 92 1.43 -3.90 -0.68
CA ARG A 92 2.44 -4.86 -1.15
C ARG A 92 2.64 -6.00 -0.14
N GLY A 93 3.07 -7.15 -0.65
CA GLY A 93 3.53 -8.26 0.18
C GLY A 93 2.40 -9.13 0.73
N ARG A 94 2.66 -9.78 1.86
CA ARG A 94 1.78 -10.81 2.44
C ARG A 94 0.45 -10.24 2.92
N ARG A 95 0.46 -9.13 3.66
CA ARG A 95 -0.76 -8.51 4.20
C ARG A 95 -1.77 -8.15 3.12
N ARG A 96 -1.29 -7.72 1.96
CA ARG A 96 -2.14 -7.50 0.79
C ARG A 96 -2.90 -8.77 0.40
N GLN A 97 -2.20 -9.90 0.33
CA GLN A 97 -2.81 -11.18 -0.03
C GLN A 97 -3.85 -11.59 1.01
N GLU A 98 -3.57 -11.39 2.30
CA GLU A 98 -4.52 -11.68 3.39
C GLU A 98 -5.81 -10.84 3.25
N LEU A 99 -5.68 -9.54 2.98
CA LEU A 99 -6.83 -8.65 2.77
C LEU A 99 -7.61 -8.97 1.48
N ILE A 100 -6.92 -9.31 0.39
CA ILE A 100 -7.59 -9.72 -0.86
C ILE A 100 -8.32 -11.04 -0.67
N GLN A 101 -7.71 -12.01 0.00
CA GLN A 101 -8.35 -13.29 0.32
C GLN A 101 -9.61 -13.04 1.14
N ALA A 102 -9.51 -12.24 2.20
CA ALA A 102 -10.66 -11.87 3.02
C ALA A 102 -11.78 -11.15 2.23
N LEU A 103 -11.45 -10.43 1.17
CA LEU A 103 -12.43 -9.76 0.30
C LEU A 103 -13.08 -10.71 -0.71
N VAL A 104 -12.29 -11.61 -1.30
CA VAL A 104 -12.74 -12.48 -2.41
C VAL A 104 -13.53 -13.69 -1.90
N THR A 105 -13.08 -14.33 -0.82
CA THR A 105 -13.76 -15.52 -0.26
C THR A 105 -15.27 -15.32 0.01
N PRO A 106 -15.74 -14.21 0.62
CA PRO A 106 -17.17 -13.98 0.81
C PRO A 106 -17.91 -13.64 -0.50
N ALA A 107 -17.24 -13.00 -1.46
CA ALA A 107 -17.83 -12.71 -2.77
C ALA A 107 -18.08 -13.99 -3.56
N ASP A 108 -17.14 -14.94 -3.51
CA ASP A 108 -17.29 -16.26 -4.13
C ASP A 108 -18.52 -17.00 -3.58
N ALA A 109 -18.76 -16.90 -2.27
CA ALA A 109 -19.92 -17.50 -1.63
C ALA A 109 -21.24 -16.84 -2.06
N VAL A 110 -21.29 -15.51 -2.13
CA VAL A 110 -22.50 -14.78 -2.56
C VAL A 110 -22.78 -14.99 -4.04
N ASP A 111 -21.75 -14.97 -4.88
CA ASP A 111 -21.90 -15.24 -6.32
C ASP A 111 -22.33 -16.71 -6.55
N ALA A 112 -21.84 -17.65 -5.73
CA ALA A 112 -22.31 -19.04 -5.75
C ALA A 112 -23.79 -19.19 -5.32
N LEU A 113 -24.23 -18.45 -4.30
CA LEU A 113 -25.64 -18.45 -3.87
C LEU A 113 -26.56 -17.83 -4.93
N LYS A 114 -26.15 -16.69 -5.52
CA LYS A 114 -26.91 -16.06 -6.62
C LYS A 114 -26.98 -16.95 -7.86
N ALA A 115 -25.93 -17.74 -8.14
CA ALA A 115 -25.95 -18.73 -9.21
C ALA A 115 -26.89 -19.90 -8.90
N ALA A 116 -27.07 -20.25 -7.63
CA ALA A 116 -28.02 -21.27 -7.20
C ALA A 116 -29.48 -20.79 -7.28
N ASP A 117 -29.77 -19.55 -6.87
CA ASP A 117 -31.14 -18.98 -6.87
C ASP A 117 -31.68 -18.71 -8.28
N ALA A 118 -30.81 -18.59 -9.28
CA ALA A 118 -31.18 -18.43 -10.70
C ALA A 118 -31.54 -19.78 -11.36
N GLN A 119 -32.43 -20.56 -10.73
CA GLN A 119 -32.91 -21.84 -11.24
C GLN A 119 -33.68 -21.70 -12.57
N THR A 120 -32.93 -21.80 -13.67
CA THR A 120 -33.31 -22.57 -14.86
C THR A 120 -32.13 -23.46 -15.19
N VAL A 121 -32.27 -24.77 -14.92
CA VAL A 121 -31.38 -25.90 -15.26
C VAL A 121 -30.05 -25.48 -15.94
N ALA A 122 -29.03 -25.19 -15.14
CA ALA A 122 -27.66 -24.97 -15.60
C ALA A 122 -26.69 -25.70 -14.64
N PRO A 123 -25.56 -26.20 -15.15
CA PRO A 123 -24.80 -27.29 -14.55
C PRO A 123 -24.12 -26.86 -13.24
N GLU A 124 -23.69 -27.85 -12.47
CA GLU A 124 -22.77 -27.71 -11.34
C GLU A 124 -21.78 -26.56 -11.57
N ALA A 125 -21.68 -25.64 -10.61
CA ALA A 125 -20.82 -24.46 -10.74
C ALA A 125 -19.43 -24.89 -11.26
N PRO A 126 -18.95 -24.33 -12.38
CA PRO A 126 -17.76 -24.84 -13.04
C PRO A 126 -16.59 -24.82 -12.07
N GLU A 127 -15.83 -25.92 -12.03
CA GLU A 127 -14.63 -25.99 -11.22
C GLU A 127 -13.70 -24.80 -11.49
N MET A 128 -12.93 -24.42 -10.47
CA MET A 128 -12.08 -23.24 -10.53
C MET A 128 -11.14 -23.27 -11.75
N PHE A 129 -11.31 -22.25 -12.62
CA PHE A 129 -10.60 -22.03 -13.89
C PHE A 129 -11.00 -22.93 -15.07
N GLU A 130 -12.06 -23.72 -14.96
CA GLU A 130 -12.60 -24.48 -16.10
C GLU A 130 -13.34 -23.56 -17.09
N ASP A 131 -13.84 -24.15 -18.18
CA ASP A 131 -14.61 -23.41 -19.18
C ASP A 131 -15.92 -22.90 -18.59
N GLY A 132 -16.27 -21.64 -18.87
CA GLY A 132 -17.41 -20.96 -18.25
C GLY A 132 -17.12 -20.33 -16.89
N TRP A 133 -15.96 -20.61 -16.27
CA TRP A 133 -15.56 -19.94 -15.03
C TRP A 133 -15.41 -18.42 -15.25
N ARG A 134 -16.04 -17.64 -14.36
CA ARG A 134 -15.93 -16.19 -14.33
C ARG A 134 -15.26 -15.74 -13.02
N PRO A 135 -14.44 -14.68 -13.06
CA PRO A 135 -13.88 -14.13 -11.85
C PRO A 135 -14.96 -13.51 -10.94
N PRO A 136 -14.68 -13.39 -9.64
CA PRO A 136 -15.64 -12.87 -8.66
C PRO A 136 -16.02 -11.43 -9.00
N SER A 137 -17.30 -11.10 -8.88
CA SER A 137 -17.84 -9.80 -9.31
C SER A 137 -17.16 -8.62 -8.60
N VAL A 138 -16.96 -8.74 -7.29
CA VAL A 138 -16.27 -7.76 -6.44
C VAL A 138 -14.84 -7.50 -6.91
N MET A 139 -14.13 -8.55 -7.33
CA MET A 139 -12.76 -8.44 -7.84
C MET A 139 -12.72 -7.66 -9.16
N VAL A 140 -13.66 -7.95 -10.07
CA VAL A 140 -13.81 -7.25 -11.35
C VAL A 140 -14.15 -5.79 -11.15
N ASP A 141 -15.10 -5.48 -10.26
CA ASP A 141 -15.55 -4.13 -9.99
C ASP A 141 -14.45 -3.29 -9.33
N LEU A 142 -13.69 -3.90 -8.41
CA LEU A 142 -12.51 -3.25 -7.83
C LEU A 142 -11.44 -2.99 -8.89
N LEU A 143 -11.15 -3.96 -9.77
CA LEU A 143 -10.17 -3.80 -10.84
C LEU A 143 -10.57 -2.68 -11.83
N LYS A 144 -11.85 -2.60 -12.19
CA LYS A 144 -12.40 -1.50 -13.02
C LYS A 144 -12.21 -0.15 -12.33
N ALA A 145 -12.54 -0.06 -11.03
CA ALA A 145 -12.35 1.17 -10.25
C ALA A 145 -10.85 1.53 -10.14
N GLN A 146 -9.98 0.54 -9.96
CA GLN A 146 -8.54 0.71 -9.89
C GLN A 146 -7.97 1.26 -11.21
N ASN A 147 -8.41 0.73 -12.35
CA ASN A 147 -7.97 1.18 -13.67
C ASN A 147 -8.41 2.62 -14.00
N ARG A 148 -9.49 3.11 -13.39
CA ARG A 148 -9.94 4.51 -13.51
C ARG A 148 -9.09 5.47 -12.68
N ASN A 149 -8.33 4.98 -11.69
CA ASN A 149 -7.52 5.82 -10.82
C ASN A 149 -6.14 6.12 -11.43
N SER A 150 -5.94 7.36 -11.88
CA SER A 150 -4.64 7.84 -12.41
C SER A 150 -3.54 7.89 -11.35
N MET A 151 -3.88 7.91 -10.06
CA MET A 151 -2.87 7.98 -9.00
C MET A 151 -1.99 6.73 -8.95
N ILE A 152 -2.51 5.58 -9.34
CA ILE A 152 -1.78 4.31 -9.27
C ILE A 152 -0.60 4.29 -10.24
N THR A 153 -0.79 4.84 -11.45
CA THR A 153 0.26 4.94 -12.46
C THR A 153 1.30 6.00 -12.07
N THR A 154 0.86 7.18 -11.60
CA THR A 154 1.78 8.25 -11.17
C THR A 154 2.63 7.88 -9.95
N LEU A 155 2.06 7.13 -9.00
CA LEU A 155 2.78 6.65 -7.81
C LEU A 155 3.62 5.40 -8.08
N ASN A 156 3.56 4.84 -9.29
CA ASN A 156 4.22 3.59 -9.69
C ASN A 156 4.03 2.46 -8.64
N ALA A 157 2.82 2.40 -8.07
CA ALA A 157 2.52 1.51 -6.94
C ALA A 157 2.19 0.08 -7.37
N GLY A 158 1.80 -0.12 -8.63
CA GLY A 158 1.41 -1.41 -9.18
C GLY A 158 1.40 -1.40 -10.70
N TYR A 159 1.25 -2.59 -11.28
CA TYR A 159 1.18 -2.74 -12.73
C TYR A 159 -0.26 -2.53 -13.22
N TYR A 160 -0.40 -1.69 -14.24
CA TYR A 160 -1.67 -1.52 -14.93
C TYR A 160 -2.09 -2.82 -15.61
N THR A 161 -3.28 -3.32 -15.29
CA THR A 161 -3.83 -4.53 -15.91
C THR A 161 -4.88 -4.11 -16.94
N LYS A 162 -4.52 -4.21 -18.23
CA LYS A 162 -5.40 -3.83 -19.35
C LYS A 162 -6.71 -4.62 -19.37
N GLN A 163 -6.62 -5.92 -19.08
CA GLN A 163 -7.73 -6.86 -19.24
C GLN A 163 -8.42 -7.11 -17.90
N VAL A 164 -9.71 -6.78 -17.86
CA VAL A 164 -10.58 -6.99 -16.69
C VAL A 164 -11.03 -8.44 -16.54
N GLU A 165 -10.96 -9.22 -17.63
CA GLU A 165 -11.32 -10.64 -17.68
C GLU A 165 -10.25 -11.41 -18.46
N PRO A 166 -10.10 -12.73 -18.21
CA PRO A 166 -9.13 -13.55 -18.94
C PRO A 166 -9.53 -13.72 -20.40
N VAL A 167 -8.73 -13.17 -21.32
CA VAL A 167 -8.92 -13.38 -22.77
C VAL A 167 -8.34 -14.72 -23.16
N VAL A 168 -9.21 -15.69 -23.44
CA VAL A 168 -8.85 -17.03 -23.93
C VAL A 168 -9.11 -17.08 -25.43
N PRO A 169 -8.08 -17.20 -26.28
CA PRO A 169 -8.28 -17.40 -27.71
C PRO A 169 -9.04 -18.70 -28.00
N ALA A 170 -9.87 -18.69 -29.04
CA ALA A 170 -10.59 -19.90 -29.48
C ALA A 170 -9.63 -20.92 -30.11
N GLU A 171 -8.75 -20.44 -30.99
CA GLU A 171 -7.88 -21.26 -31.82
C GLU A 171 -6.39 -21.03 -31.54
N ASN A 172 -5.59 -22.05 -31.79
CA ASN A 172 -4.14 -21.98 -31.75
C ASN A 172 -3.58 -21.49 -33.10
N ILE A 173 -2.24 -21.36 -33.19
CA ILE A 173 -1.56 -20.91 -34.42
C ILE A 173 -1.80 -21.81 -35.65
N TRP A 174 -2.31 -23.04 -35.45
CA TRP A 174 -2.64 -24.01 -36.49
C TRP A 174 -4.14 -24.12 -36.77
N GLY A 175 -4.96 -23.17 -36.27
CA GLY A 175 -6.42 -23.18 -36.48
C GLY A 175 -7.17 -24.28 -35.73
N LYS A 176 -6.54 -24.96 -34.77
CA LYS A 176 -7.16 -25.99 -33.92
C LYS A 176 -7.64 -25.37 -32.60
N PRO A 177 -8.68 -25.93 -31.95
CA PRO A 177 -9.11 -25.45 -30.64
C PRO A 177 -7.99 -25.56 -29.61
N LEU A 178 -7.93 -24.61 -28.67
CA LEU A 178 -6.96 -24.66 -27.57
C LEU A 178 -7.17 -25.89 -26.69
N ALA A 179 -6.07 -26.56 -26.32
CA ALA A 179 -6.10 -27.63 -25.33
C ALA A 179 -6.72 -27.15 -24.00
N PRO A 180 -7.52 -27.97 -23.30
CA PRO A 180 -8.21 -27.59 -22.07
C PRO A 180 -7.25 -27.11 -20.99
N SER A 181 -6.12 -27.80 -20.82
CA SER A 181 -5.05 -27.42 -19.89
C SER A 181 -4.49 -26.02 -20.17
N ARG A 182 -4.38 -25.63 -21.44
CA ARG A 182 -3.90 -24.30 -21.83
C ARG A 182 -4.91 -23.21 -21.47
N ARG A 183 -6.20 -23.44 -21.71
CA ARG A 183 -7.29 -22.51 -21.34
C ARG A 183 -7.32 -22.29 -19.83
N ARG A 184 -7.23 -23.37 -19.05
CA ARG A 184 -7.13 -23.33 -17.59
C ARG A 184 -5.90 -22.55 -17.10
N ASN A 185 -4.74 -22.78 -17.71
CA ASN A 185 -3.51 -22.08 -17.36
C ASN A 185 -3.55 -20.58 -17.71
N ILE A 186 -4.22 -20.18 -18.80
CA ILE A 186 -4.43 -18.77 -19.15
C ILE A 186 -5.27 -18.09 -18.06
N ARG A 187 -6.41 -18.70 -17.68
CA ARG A 187 -7.28 -18.18 -16.60
C ARG A 187 -6.54 -18.09 -15.26
N ARG A 188 -5.83 -19.15 -14.88
CA ARG A 188 -5.02 -19.20 -13.65
C ARG A 188 -3.92 -18.14 -13.64
N LYS A 189 -3.20 -17.97 -14.75
CA LYS A 189 -2.13 -16.96 -14.88
C LYS A 189 -2.72 -15.55 -14.73
N TRP A 190 -3.81 -15.27 -15.44
CA TRP A 190 -4.52 -14.00 -15.34
C TRP A 190 -4.97 -13.75 -13.90
N TYR A 191 -5.64 -14.72 -13.26
CA TYR A 191 -6.13 -14.59 -11.89
C TYR A 191 -5.01 -14.32 -10.88
N ASN A 192 -3.91 -15.07 -10.94
CA ASN A 192 -2.77 -14.83 -10.04
C ASN A 192 -2.13 -13.46 -10.29
N GLN A 193 -2.00 -13.04 -11.54
CA GLN A 193 -1.45 -11.74 -11.90
C GLN A 193 -2.35 -10.60 -11.40
N THR A 194 -3.67 -10.73 -11.55
CA THR A 194 -4.63 -9.73 -11.07
C THR A 194 -4.66 -9.67 -9.55
N LEU A 195 -4.68 -10.81 -8.85
CA LEU A 195 -4.54 -10.85 -7.38
C LEU A 195 -3.24 -10.20 -6.88
N HIS A 196 -2.14 -10.30 -7.64
CA HIS A 196 -0.89 -9.65 -7.29
C HIS A 196 -0.87 -8.13 -7.55
N ASN A 197 -1.77 -7.62 -8.37
CA ASN A 197 -1.84 -6.19 -8.72
C ASN A 197 -3.00 -5.45 -8.05
N LEU A 198 -3.98 -6.19 -7.52
CA LEU A 198 -5.16 -5.65 -6.88
C LEU A 198 -4.82 -4.97 -5.55
N PHE A 199 -5.47 -3.85 -5.26
CA PHE A 199 -5.34 -3.16 -3.97
C PHE A 199 -6.62 -3.36 -3.15
N PRO A 200 -6.58 -4.11 -2.04
CA PRO A 200 -7.77 -4.38 -1.24
C PRO A 200 -8.15 -3.16 -0.38
N PRO A 201 -9.42 -3.01 0.01
CA PRO A 201 -9.78 -2.03 1.04
C PRO A 201 -9.11 -2.37 2.37
N LEU A 202 -8.90 -1.36 3.21
CA LEU A 202 -8.37 -1.53 4.57
C LEU A 202 -9.52 -1.71 5.57
N PRO A 203 -9.28 -2.37 6.71
CA PRO A 203 -10.22 -2.37 7.82
C PRO A 203 -10.48 -0.95 8.35
N ASP A 204 -11.71 -0.69 8.79
CA ASP A 204 -12.13 0.64 9.25
C ASP A 204 -11.30 1.19 10.41
N SER A 205 -10.83 0.32 11.30
CA SER A 205 -9.95 0.70 12.42
C SER A 205 -8.64 1.32 11.94
N GLU A 206 -8.04 0.72 10.90
CA GLU A 206 -6.76 1.17 10.34
C GLU A 206 -6.93 2.38 9.43
N LEU A 207 -8.06 2.44 8.71
CA LEU A 207 -8.45 3.61 7.94
C LEU A 207 -8.57 4.85 8.84
N LYS A 208 -9.28 4.72 9.96
CA LYS A 208 -9.42 5.80 10.95
C LYS A 208 -8.06 6.26 11.49
N VAL A 209 -7.12 5.33 11.72
CA VAL A 209 -5.76 5.69 12.14
C VAL A 209 -5.03 6.47 11.05
N LEU A 210 -5.07 6.01 9.79
CA LEU A 210 -4.43 6.70 8.67
C LEU A 210 -5.01 8.11 8.48
N GLU A 211 -6.34 8.24 8.51
CA GLU A 211 -7.04 9.52 8.40
C GLU A 211 -6.77 10.45 9.60
N GLY A 212 -6.70 9.89 10.82
CA GLY A 212 -6.33 10.63 12.03
C GLY A 212 -4.90 11.16 12.00
N LEU A 213 -3.96 10.39 11.44
CA LEU A 213 -2.56 10.81 11.25
C LEU A 213 -2.45 11.93 10.20
N MET A 214 -3.16 11.79 9.08
CA MET A 214 -3.21 12.81 8.02
C MET A 214 -3.81 14.13 8.52
N SER A 215 -4.98 14.05 9.16
CA SER A 215 -5.76 15.21 9.60
C SER A 215 -5.11 16.01 10.73
N GLY A 216 -4.31 15.37 11.59
CA GLY A 216 -3.80 16.06 12.78
C GLY A 216 -4.36 15.53 14.09
N ILE A 217 -5.50 14.84 14.04
CA ILE A 217 -6.25 14.38 15.23
C ILE A 217 -5.37 13.49 16.09
N ILE A 218 -4.62 12.59 15.46
CA ILE A 218 -3.64 11.76 16.16
C ILE A 218 -2.32 12.55 16.26
N PRO A 219 -1.84 12.83 17.49
CA PRO A 219 -0.55 13.46 17.66
C PRO A 219 0.54 12.52 17.14
N TRP A 220 1.45 13.07 16.36
CA TRP A 220 2.56 12.34 15.77
C TRP A 220 3.85 13.06 16.08
N ALA A 221 4.83 12.33 16.59
CA ALA A 221 6.18 12.79 16.84
C ALA A 221 7.16 11.79 16.23
N PRO A 222 8.31 12.26 15.69
CA PRO A 222 9.35 11.36 15.21
C PRO A 222 9.91 10.53 16.38
N PRO A 223 10.18 9.23 16.19
CA PRO A 223 10.70 8.38 17.25
C PRO A 223 12.14 8.77 17.59
N ASN A 224 12.47 8.76 18.88
CA ASN A 224 13.82 9.06 19.36
C ASN A 224 14.75 7.85 19.15
N ARG A 225 15.92 8.09 18.55
CA ARG A 225 16.93 7.05 18.32
C ARG A 225 17.79 6.88 19.56
N ARG A 226 18.07 5.62 19.94
CA ARG A 226 19.06 5.37 20.99
C ARG A 226 20.45 5.72 20.44
N LYS A 227 21.18 6.55 21.18
CA LYS A 227 22.61 6.76 20.97
C LYS A 227 23.36 5.56 21.56
N ALA A 228 24.39 5.08 20.86
CA ALA A 228 25.26 4.05 21.44
C ALA A 228 25.97 4.65 22.66
N VAL A 229 26.06 3.88 23.73
CA VAL A 229 26.76 4.30 24.95
C VAL A 229 28.26 4.23 24.66
N GLY A 230 28.98 5.34 24.84
CA GLY A 230 30.44 5.40 24.67
C GLY A 230 30.95 5.95 23.34
N THR A 231 30.09 6.25 22.36
CA THR A 231 30.50 7.05 21.19
C THR A 231 30.46 8.53 21.53
N SER A 232 31.53 9.04 22.13
CA SER A 232 31.87 10.46 21.98
C SER A 232 32.12 10.73 20.49
N PRO A 233 31.75 11.89 19.94
CA PRO A 233 32.25 12.29 18.64
C PRO A 233 33.78 12.27 18.73
N THR A 234 34.41 11.32 18.04
CA THR A 234 35.86 11.31 17.88
C THR A 234 36.23 12.67 17.28
N PRO A 235 37.08 13.47 17.94
CA PRO A 235 37.56 14.69 17.32
C PRO A 235 38.18 14.30 15.98
N GLU A 236 37.86 15.03 14.93
CA GLU A 236 38.45 14.85 13.60
C GLU A 236 39.96 15.05 13.75
N SER A 237 40.69 13.96 14.00
CA SER A 237 42.14 13.98 13.99
C SER A 237 42.55 14.31 12.57
N THR A 238 43.22 15.44 12.40
CA THR A 238 43.57 16.05 11.11
C THR A 238 44.46 15.19 10.22
N LEU A 239 44.99 14.07 10.72
CA LEU A 239 45.79 13.10 9.99
C LEU A 239 45.35 11.69 10.35
N ASP A 240 44.41 11.15 9.57
CA ASP A 240 44.01 9.74 9.67
C ASP A 240 45.10 8.83 9.08
N ALA A 241 45.30 7.65 9.64
CA ALA A 241 46.30 6.69 9.15
C ALA A 241 46.05 6.31 7.68
N GLY A 242 44.77 6.28 7.27
CA GLY A 242 44.37 6.06 5.88
C GLY A 242 44.83 7.16 4.93
N PHE A 243 44.91 8.41 5.39
CA PHE A 243 45.42 9.53 4.58
C PHE A 243 46.92 9.38 4.26
N LEU A 244 47.69 8.83 5.21
CA LEU A 244 49.13 8.59 5.00
C LEU A 244 49.40 7.42 4.03
N THR A 245 48.54 6.42 4.00
CA THR A 245 48.71 5.23 3.14
C THR A 245 48.11 5.39 1.74
N GLU A 246 46.93 5.99 1.64
CA GLU A 246 46.15 6.06 0.39
C GLU A 246 46.19 7.45 -0.25
N GLY A 247 46.71 8.46 0.46
CA GLY A 247 46.71 9.85 0.02
C GLY A 247 45.35 10.55 0.19
N PRO A 248 45.19 11.76 -0.38
CA PRO A 248 43.93 12.50 -0.33
C PRO A 248 42.83 11.73 -1.09
N GLN A 249 41.88 11.17 -0.35
CA GLN A 249 40.70 10.56 -0.92
C GLN A 249 39.81 11.64 -1.58
N LYS A 250 39.04 11.25 -2.61
CA LYS A 250 37.99 12.14 -3.15
C LYS A 250 37.09 12.54 -1.98
N GLY A 251 36.88 13.84 -1.78
CA GLY A 251 35.99 14.34 -0.72
C GLY A 251 34.55 13.86 -0.90
N ASP A 252 33.64 14.30 -0.04
CA ASP A 252 32.23 13.90 -0.07
C ASP A 252 31.60 14.15 -1.46
N THR A 253 31.56 13.12 -2.29
CA THR A 253 30.91 13.16 -3.60
C THR A 253 29.42 12.81 -3.46
N PHE A 254 28.63 13.21 -4.46
CA PHE A 254 27.23 12.84 -4.52
C PHE A 254 26.98 11.35 -4.87
N GLU A 255 28.04 10.54 -4.97
CA GLU A 255 27.95 9.10 -5.26
C GLU A 255 27.09 8.36 -4.23
N ASN A 256 27.20 8.74 -2.96
CA ASN A 256 26.39 8.20 -1.86
C ASN A 256 24.87 8.51 -1.98
N TYR A 257 24.51 9.46 -2.84
CA TYR A 257 23.13 9.94 -3.03
C TYR A 257 22.55 9.59 -4.41
N VAL A 258 23.16 8.67 -5.16
CA VAL A 258 22.63 8.18 -6.45
C VAL A 258 21.21 7.63 -6.29
N ASP A 259 20.92 6.98 -5.16
CA ASP A 259 19.58 6.46 -4.83
C ASP A 259 18.62 7.50 -4.22
N GLY A 260 19.07 8.76 -4.13
CA GLY A 260 18.34 9.90 -3.57
C GLY A 260 18.97 10.43 -2.28
N ARG A 261 18.60 11.65 -1.90
CA ARG A 261 19.03 12.29 -0.64
C ARG A 261 18.08 11.91 0.50
N PRO A 262 18.58 11.60 1.72
CA PRO A 262 17.74 11.38 2.88
C PRO A 262 17.01 12.68 3.26
N HIS A 263 15.71 12.57 3.58
CA HIS A 263 14.91 13.67 4.09
C HIS A 263 14.89 13.68 5.61
N ASN A 264 14.83 14.88 6.20
CA ASN A 264 14.50 14.99 7.62
C ASN A 264 13.05 14.56 7.84
N ILE A 265 12.86 13.57 8.72
CA ILE A 265 11.54 13.02 9.04
C ILE A 265 10.75 14.04 9.85
N THR A 266 9.97 14.86 9.14
CA THR A 266 9.07 15.87 9.69
C THR A 266 7.61 15.43 9.54
N ARG A 267 6.70 16.08 10.27
CA ARG A 267 5.25 15.78 10.17
C ARG A 267 4.74 16.03 8.74
N ARG A 268 5.14 17.14 8.13
CA ARG A 268 4.77 17.49 6.75
C ARG A 268 5.23 16.44 5.75
N PHE A 269 6.44 15.92 5.92
CA PHE A 269 6.96 14.84 5.09
C PHE A 269 6.12 13.56 5.24
N MET A 270 5.81 13.15 6.47
CA MET A 270 4.97 11.99 6.73
C MET A 270 3.53 12.16 6.22
N GLN A 271 2.92 13.34 6.39
CA GLN A 271 1.60 13.63 5.85
C GLN A 271 1.54 13.45 4.34
N ARG A 272 2.57 13.86 3.60
CA ARG A 272 2.66 13.62 2.15
C ARG A 272 2.70 12.13 1.84
N LEU A 273 3.48 11.34 2.60
CA LEU A 273 3.55 9.89 2.40
C LEU A 273 2.23 9.19 2.74
N TRP A 274 1.60 9.54 3.86
CA TRP A 274 0.27 9.03 4.22
C TRP A 274 -0.78 9.37 3.18
N LYS A 275 -0.76 10.59 2.63
CA LYS A 275 -1.66 11.00 1.56
C LYS A 275 -1.41 10.20 0.27
N ARG A 276 -0.16 9.88 -0.08
CA ARG A 276 0.14 8.98 -1.19
C ARG A 276 -0.45 7.59 -0.96
N ILE A 277 -0.38 7.08 0.27
CA ILE A 277 -0.95 5.78 0.63
C ILE A 277 -2.48 5.83 0.59
N SER A 278 -3.12 6.89 1.09
CA SER A 278 -4.58 7.02 1.06
C SER A 278 -5.11 7.00 -0.38
N CYS A 279 -4.38 7.59 -1.32
CA CYS A 279 -4.72 7.52 -2.75
C CYS A 279 -4.61 6.10 -3.35
N LEU A 280 -3.94 5.17 -2.65
CA LEU A 280 -3.81 3.76 -3.02
C LEU A 280 -4.73 2.84 -2.20
N VAL A 281 -5.60 3.40 -1.35
CA VAL A 281 -6.56 2.66 -0.55
C VAL A 281 -7.96 2.90 -1.12
N PRO A 282 -8.65 1.86 -1.62
CA PRO A 282 -10.03 2.01 -2.04
C PRO A 282 -10.93 2.11 -0.81
N ARG A 283 -11.91 3.01 -0.89
CA ARG A 283 -13.00 3.17 0.07
C ARG A 283 -14.23 2.47 -0.45
N VAL A 284 -14.81 1.61 0.37
CA VAL A 284 -16.00 0.82 0.01
C VAL A 284 -17.23 1.59 0.44
N ASN A 285 -18.06 1.94 -0.53
CA ASN A 285 -19.38 2.51 -0.30
C ASN A 285 -20.42 1.54 -0.85
N TRP A 286 -21.47 1.26 -0.08
CA TRP A 286 -22.58 0.46 -0.59
C TRP A 286 -23.48 1.34 -1.44
N ASP A 287 -23.62 0.99 -2.72
CA ASP A 287 -24.54 1.68 -3.61
C ASP A 287 -25.91 1.01 -3.56
N THR A 288 -26.88 1.70 -2.98
CA THR A 288 -28.25 1.20 -2.81
C THR A 288 -28.96 0.95 -4.13
N ARG A 289 -28.55 1.64 -5.21
CA ARG A 289 -29.18 1.52 -6.53
C ARG A 289 -28.75 0.27 -7.27
N SER A 290 -27.46 -0.04 -7.24
CA SER A 290 -26.90 -1.19 -7.96
C SER A 290 -26.86 -2.47 -7.13
N GLY A 291 -27.04 -2.37 -5.80
CA GLY A 291 -26.91 -3.50 -4.88
C GLY A 291 -25.49 -4.08 -4.87
N LYS A 292 -24.49 -3.29 -5.26
CA LYS A 292 -23.08 -3.68 -5.39
C LYS A 292 -22.18 -2.73 -4.60
N PRO A 293 -21.02 -3.20 -4.11
CA PRO A 293 -20.04 -2.32 -3.50
C PRO A 293 -19.40 -1.42 -4.57
N ALA A 294 -19.51 -0.10 -4.38
CA ALA A 294 -18.83 0.90 -5.18
C ALA A 294 -17.50 1.28 -4.51
N PHE A 295 -16.43 1.33 -5.30
CA PHE A 295 -15.09 1.69 -4.83
C PHE A 295 -14.74 3.12 -5.22
N THR A 296 -14.40 3.94 -4.24
CA THR A 296 -13.92 5.32 -4.43
C THR A 296 -12.47 5.45 -3.97
N TRP A 297 -11.75 6.45 -4.50
CA TRP A 297 -10.34 6.66 -4.21
C TRP A 297 -10.10 8.11 -3.78
N ASP A 298 -9.09 8.31 -2.94
CA ASP A 298 -8.64 9.63 -2.53
C ASP A 298 -7.73 10.26 -3.62
N VAL A 299 -7.61 11.58 -3.58
CA VAL A 299 -6.82 12.39 -4.54
C VAL A 299 -5.69 13.10 -3.79
N LEU A 300 -4.47 13.15 -4.35
CA LEU A 300 -3.31 13.77 -3.69
C LEU A 300 -3.52 15.24 -3.37
N TYR A 301 -4.05 15.96 -4.35
CA TYR A 301 -4.41 17.37 -4.22
C TYR A 301 -5.91 17.44 -4.36
N SER A 302 -6.60 17.78 -3.26
CA SER A 302 -7.91 18.39 -3.42
C SER A 302 -7.64 19.71 -4.10
N GLY A 303 -8.12 19.89 -5.33
CA GLY A 303 -8.10 21.20 -5.97
C GLY A 303 -8.75 22.26 -5.05
N PRO A 304 -8.51 23.55 -5.31
CA PRO A 304 -9.24 24.60 -4.59
C PRO A 304 -10.73 24.26 -4.69
N LYS A 305 -11.42 24.26 -3.54
CA LYS A 305 -12.88 24.05 -3.53
C LYS A 305 -13.50 25.24 -4.26
N LEU A 306 -13.81 25.06 -5.55
CA LEU A 306 -14.40 26.11 -6.39
C LEU A 306 -15.82 26.46 -5.92
N ALA A 307 -16.48 25.55 -5.22
CA ALA A 307 -17.77 25.76 -4.60
C ALA A 307 -17.80 25.16 -3.19
N LEU A 308 -18.41 25.88 -2.26
CA LEU A 308 -18.79 25.35 -0.96
C LEU A 308 -20.17 24.71 -1.10
N LYS A 309 -20.35 23.49 -0.59
CA LYS A 309 -21.69 22.94 -0.40
C LYS A 309 -22.27 23.67 0.80
N LEU A 310 -23.25 24.53 0.56
CA LEU A 310 -24.05 25.19 1.59
C LEU A 310 -25.27 24.31 1.88
N ASP A 311 -25.62 24.21 3.16
CA ASP A 311 -26.90 23.62 3.55
C ASP A 311 -28.02 24.57 3.12
N GLU A 312 -29.17 24.05 2.70
CA GLU A 312 -30.26 24.86 2.13
C GLU A 312 -30.68 26.02 3.04
N SER A 313 -30.70 25.80 4.36
CA SER A 313 -30.97 26.84 5.35
C SER A 313 -29.97 27.99 5.31
N THR A 314 -28.67 27.67 5.35
CA THR A 314 -27.59 28.66 5.28
C THR A 314 -27.52 29.34 3.92
N ALA A 315 -27.92 28.65 2.84
CA ALA A 315 -27.98 29.24 1.50
C ALA A 315 -29.08 30.31 1.43
N SER A 316 -30.27 30.06 1.98
CA SER A 316 -31.35 31.06 2.02
C SER A 316 -30.97 32.31 2.79
N GLU A 317 -30.23 32.18 3.91
CA GLU A 317 -29.73 33.33 4.67
C GLU A 317 -28.66 34.12 3.90
N LEU A 318 -27.72 33.44 3.25
CA LEU A 318 -26.62 34.08 2.53
C LEU A 318 -27.09 34.83 1.27
N PHE A 319 -28.19 34.38 0.65
CA PHE A 319 -28.78 34.99 -0.54
C PHE A 319 -30.07 35.78 -0.26
N ALA A 320 -30.42 36.03 1.02
CA ALA A 320 -31.55 36.88 1.41
C ALA A 320 -31.28 38.33 0.97
N GLY A 321 -31.88 38.76 -0.13
CA GLY A 321 -31.65 40.08 -0.74
C GLY A 321 -31.12 40.03 -2.17
N ILE A 322 -30.97 38.82 -2.74
CA ILE A 322 -30.57 38.60 -4.11
C ILE A 322 -31.73 37.92 -4.85
N ASP A 323 -32.22 38.53 -5.93
CA ASP A 323 -33.24 37.94 -6.79
C ASP A 323 -32.72 36.68 -7.51
N ALA A 324 -33.62 35.86 -8.07
CA ALA A 324 -33.26 34.68 -8.87
C ALA A 324 -32.31 34.97 -10.05
N ASN A 325 -32.24 36.23 -10.49
CA ASN A 325 -31.34 36.72 -11.53
C ASN A 325 -30.00 37.24 -11.00
N GLY A 326 -29.69 37.07 -9.71
CA GLY A 326 -28.42 37.48 -9.09
C GLY A 326 -28.29 38.98 -8.83
N ARG A 327 -29.40 39.73 -8.78
CA ARG A 327 -29.40 41.19 -8.57
C ARG A 327 -29.78 41.53 -7.14
N ILE A 328 -29.11 42.52 -6.56
CA ILE A 328 -29.43 43.05 -5.22
C ILE A 328 -30.78 43.75 -5.29
N ILE A 329 -31.71 43.34 -4.41
CA ILE A 329 -33.00 43.99 -4.25
C ILE A 329 -32.73 45.39 -3.67
N LYS A 330 -32.92 46.44 -4.48
CA LYS A 330 -32.83 47.82 -3.97
C LYS A 330 -34.00 48.05 -3.03
N GLU A 331 -33.72 48.23 -1.75
CA GLU A 331 -34.72 48.70 -0.78
C GLU A 331 -35.35 49.98 -1.33
N GLN A 332 -36.67 49.98 -1.49
CA GLN A 332 -37.38 51.21 -1.80
C GLN A 332 -37.27 52.17 -0.61
N PRO A 333 -37.09 53.49 -0.85
CA PRO A 333 -37.02 54.45 0.25
C PRO A 333 -38.30 54.35 1.08
N LYS A 334 -38.15 54.21 2.40
CA LYS A 334 -39.24 54.29 3.38
C LYS A 334 -40.05 55.56 3.09
N GLU A 335 -41.27 55.41 2.57
CA GLU A 335 -42.24 56.49 2.60
C GLU A 335 -42.49 56.83 4.07
N ALA A 336 -42.10 58.06 4.42
CA ALA A 336 -42.37 58.65 5.71
C ALA A 336 -43.89 58.69 5.92
N SER A 337 -44.36 58.02 6.97
CA SER A 337 -45.68 58.27 7.52
C SER A 337 -45.56 59.45 8.48
N GLY A 338 -46.33 60.51 8.20
CA GLY A 338 -46.51 61.67 9.09
C GLY A 338 -45.99 62.97 8.50
#